data_AF-A0A920JQW7-F1
#
_entry.id   AF-A0A920JQW7-F1
#
_cell.length_a   1.000
_cell.length_b   1.000
_cell.length_c   1.000
_cell.angle_alpha   90.00
_cell.angle_beta   90.00
_cell.angle_gamma   90.00
#
_symmetry.space_group_name_H-M   'P 1'
#
loop_
_entity.id
_entity.type
_entity.pdbx_description
1 polymer ?
#
loop_
_entity_poly.entity_id
_entity_poly.type
_entity_poly.pdbx_seq_one_letter_code
_entity_poly.pdbx_strand_id
1 'polypeptide(L)'
;MGDSHVGLQARLMSQALRKITGNIQKSNTMVIFINQIRMKIGVMFGNPETTTGGNALKFYSSVRLDIRRVGQLRMAMKLLAMKLELKLLRTKLLHHLKL
;
A
#
# COMPACT_ATOMS: atom_id res chain seq x y z
N MET A 1 -19.18 -13.22 11.13
CA MET A 1 -18.30 -13.88 10.15
C MET A 1 -19.05 -15.07 9.56
N GLY A 2 -20.01 -14.81 8.68
CA GLY A 2 -20.96 -15.82 8.20
C GLY A 2 -21.70 -15.41 6.93
N ASP A 3 -21.94 -14.10 6.73
CA ASP A 3 -22.48 -13.61 5.46
C ASP A 3 -21.35 -13.15 4.52
N SER A 4 -21.25 -13.82 3.39
CA SER A 4 -20.37 -13.48 2.27
C SER A 4 -20.81 -12.18 1.60
N HIS A 5 -20.55 -11.04 2.23
CA HIS A 5 -20.71 -9.75 1.56
C HIS A 5 -19.52 -9.47 0.63
N VAL A 6 -19.63 -9.96 -0.60
CA VAL A 6 -18.65 -9.73 -1.66
C VAL A 6 -18.36 -8.22 -1.77
N GLY A 7 -17.09 -7.85 -1.60
CA GLY A 7 -16.63 -6.47 -1.80
C GLY A 7 -17.07 -5.45 -0.74
N LEU A 8 -17.61 -5.86 0.42
CA LEU A 8 -17.99 -4.91 1.50
C LEU A 8 -16.84 -3.98 1.89
N GLN A 9 -15.66 -4.55 2.12
CA GLN A 9 -14.48 -3.79 2.54
C GLN A 9 -14.04 -2.78 1.47
N ALA A 10 -14.16 -3.13 0.18
CA ALA A 10 -13.84 -2.21 -0.91
C ALA A 10 -14.84 -1.03 -0.98
N ARG A 11 -16.14 -1.29 -0.73
CA ARG A 11 -17.17 -0.25 -0.66
C ARG A 11 -16.95 0.68 0.53
N LEU A 12 -16.72 0.10 1.72
CA LEU A 12 -16.44 0.87 2.95
C LEU A 12 -15.21 1.76 2.78
N MET A 13 -14.11 1.22 2.24
CA MET A 13 -12.90 2.01 1.98
C MET A 13 -13.17 3.17 1.01
N SER A 14 -13.95 2.94 -0.04
CA SER A 14 -14.27 3.99 -1.01
C SER A 14 -15.09 5.13 -0.38
N GLN A 15 -16.05 4.79 0.48
CA GLN A 15 -16.86 5.76 1.20
C GLN A 15 -16.03 6.52 2.26
N ALA A 16 -15.23 5.80 3.04
CA ALA A 16 -14.39 6.40 4.08
C ALA A 16 -13.37 7.37 3.49
N LEU A 17 -12.62 6.95 2.45
CA LEU A 17 -11.61 7.80 1.82
C LEU A 17 -12.22 9.07 1.19
N ARG A 18 -13.41 8.96 0.60
CA ARG A 18 -14.13 10.14 0.06
C ARG A 18 -14.42 11.18 1.15
N LYS A 19 -14.83 10.74 2.35
CA LYS A 19 -15.09 11.64 3.48
C LYS A 19 -13.81 12.21 4.09
N ILE A 20 -12.81 11.35 4.31
CA ILE A 20 -11.60 11.73 5.05
C ILE A 20 -10.68 12.63 4.22
N THR A 21 -10.62 12.46 2.89
CA THR A 21 -9.72 13.24 2.02
C THR A 21 -9.95 14.75 2.13
N GLY A 22 -11.21 15.19 2.17
CA GLY A 22 -11.54 16.62 2.32
C GLY A 22 -11.12 17.18 3.68
N ASN A 23 -11.21 16.36 4.73
CA ASN A 23 -10.83 16.77 6.08
C ASN A 23 -9.31 16.86 6.23
N ILE A 24 -8.57 15.86 5.72
CA ILE A 24 -7.09 15.83 5.72
C ILE A 24 -6.49 17.10 5.13
N GLN A 25 -7.04 17.57 4.00
CA GLN A 25 -6.55 18.77 3.33
C GLN A 25 -6.79 20.04 4.17
N LYS A 26 -7.92 20.12 4.87
CA LYS A 26 -8.25 21.26 5.75
C LYS A 26 -7.44 21.27 7.03
N SER A 27 -7.16 20.09 7.61
CA SER A 27 -6.38 19.96 8.84
C SER A 27 -4.87 19.92 8.61
N ASN A 28 -4.41 19.89 7.36
CA ASN A 28 -3.00 19.74 6.98
C ASN A 28 -2.30 18.56 7.68
N THR A 29 -3.01 17.44 7.83
CA THR A 29 -2.49 16.24 8.51
C THR A 29 -2.06 15.19 7.51
N MET A 30 -0.93 14.53 7.73
CA MET A 30 -0.53 13.36 6.92
C MET A 30 -1.19 12.08 7.44
N VAL A 31 -1.78 11.29 6.54
CA VAL A 31 -2.36 9.98 6.88
C VAL A 31 -1.63 8.89 6.12
N ILE A 32 -1.13 7.89 6.86
CA ILE A 32 -0.37 6.77 6.31
C ILE A 32 -1.23 5.50 6.43
N PHE A 33 -1.44 4.83 5.30
CA PHE A 33 -2.11 3.53 5.26
C PHE A 33 -1.09 2.42 5.10
N ILE A 34 -1.12 1.44 6.00
CA ILE A 34 -0.31 0.23 5.90
C ILE A 34 -1.18 -0.88 5.31
N ASN A 35 -0.73 -1.44 4.18
CA ASN A 35 -1.45 -2.50 3.50
C ASN A 35 -0.56 -3.73 3.35
N GLN A 36 -1.19 -4.90 3.40
CA GLN A 36 -0.54 -6.17 3.13
C GLN A 36 -0.68 -6.54 1.66
N ILE A 37 0.33 -7.24 1.14
CA ILE A 37 0.26 -7.86 -0.18
C ILE A 37 -0.54 -9.16 -0.05
N ARG A 38 -1.36 -9.44 -1.05
CA ARG A 38 -2.09 -10.68 -1.28
C ARG A 38 -1.86 -11.11 -2.72
N MET A 39 -2.00 -12.41 -2.99
CA MET A 39 -1.98 -12.93 -4.36
C MET A 39 -3.40 -13.08 -4.86
N LYS A 40 -3.67 -12.56 -6.06
CA LYS A 40 -4.94 -12.79 -6.74
C LYS A 40 -4.88 -14.11 -7.50
N ILE A 41 -5.73 -15.06 -7.11
CA ILE A 41 -5.89 -16.35 -7.80
C ILE A 41 -6.56 -16.09 -9.16
N GLY A 42 -6.09 -16.78 -10.22
CA GLY A 42 -6.70 -16.73 -11.55
C GLY A 42 -6.20 -15.61 -12.47
N VAL A 43 -5.06 -14.97 -12.17
CA VAL A 43 -4.41 -14.02 -13.08
C VAL A 43 -3.48 -14.79 -14.01
N MET A 44 -3.80 -14.85 -15.31
CA MET A 44 -2.99 -15.54 -16.33
C MET A 44 -1.87 -14.67 -16.93
N PHE A 45 -1.95 -13.34 -16.81
CA PHE A 45 -0.93 -12.40 -17.30
C PHE A 45 -0.77 -11.21 -16.34
N GLY A 46 0.48 -10.76 -16.13
CA GLY A 46 0.83 -9.60 -15.32
C GLY A 46 1.23 -9.93 -13.87
N ASN A 47 1.39 -8.90 -13.03
CA ASN A 47 1.77 -9.08 -11.62
C ASN A 47 0.56 -9.57 -10.79
N PRO A 48 0.60 -10.76 -10.16
CA PRO A 48 -0.49 -11.30 -9.35
C PRO A 48 -0.63 -10.63 -7.98
N GLU A 49 0.31 -9.76 -7.60
CA GLU A 49 0.28 -9.02 -6.33
C GLU A 49 -0.85 -7.98 -6.31
N THR A 50 -1.70 -8.08 -5.30
CA THR A 50 -2.79 -7.15 -5.04
C THR A 50 -2.79 -6.69 -3.58
N THR A 51 -3.38 -5.53 -3.34
CA THR A 51 -3.56 -4.98 -1.99
C THR A 51 -5.02 -5.13 -1.57
N THR A 52 -5.27 -5.30 -0.28
CA THR A 52 -6.62 -5.35 0.29
C THR A 52 -7.34 -4.00 0.19
N GLY A 53 -8.67 -4.00 0.35
CA GLY A 53 -9.47 -2.77 0.41
C GLY A 53 -9.90 -2.20 -0.95
N GLY A 54 -9.80 -2.98 -2.03
CA GLY A 54 -10.21 -2.57 -3.38
C GLY A 54 -9.26 -1.56 -4.03
N ASN A 55 -9.78 -0.76 -4.95
CA ASN A 55 -8.97 0.16 -5.76
C ASN A 55 -8.91 1.60 -5.22
N ALA A 56 -9.82 1.99 -4.33
CA ALA A 56 -9.96 3.39 -3.89
C ALA A 56 -8.65 3.97 -3.34
N LEU A 57 -7.96 3.24 -2.47
CA LEU A 57 -6.71 3.72 -1.87
C LEU A 57 -5.65 4.03 -2.94
N LYS A 58 -5.59 3.26 -4.03
CA LYS A 58 -4.63 3.49 -5.13
C LYS A 58 -4.85 4.83 -5.83
N PHE A 59 -6.08 5.33 -5.85
CA PHE A 59 -6.46 6.60 -6.48
C PHE A 59 -6.35 7.79 -5.53
N TYR A 60 -6.75 7.61 -4.27
CA TYR A 60 -6.68 8.68 -3.27
C TYR A 60 -5.26 8.92 -2.75
N SER A 61 -4.40 7.90 -2.71
CA SER A 61 -3.00 8.05 -2.26
C SER A 61 -2.19 9.02 -3.15
N SER A 62 -1.53 9.98 -2.52
CA SER A 62 -0.56 10.86 -3.21
C SER A 62 0.76 10.14 -3.48
N VAL A 63 1.21 9.28 -2.56
CA VAL A 63 2.45 8.50 -2.67
C VAL A 63 2.14 7.04 -2.34
N ARG A 64 2.74 6.10 -3.09
CA ARG A 64 2.69 4.66 -2.81
C ARG A 64 4.09 4.09 -2.79
N LEU A 65 4.47 3.50 -1.67
CA LEU A 65 5.75 2.83 -1.46
C LEU A 65 5.51 1.33 -1.35
N ASP A 66 6.32 0.55 -2.06
CA ASP A 66 6.46 -0.89 -1.86
C ASP A 66 7.72 -1.13 -1.03
N ILE A 67 7.56 -1.85 0.08
CA ILE A 67 8.64 -2.11 1.03
C ILE A 67 8.92 -3.59 0.96
N ARG A 68 10.13 -3.95 0.50
CA ARG A 68 10.56 -5.35 0.42
C ARG A 68 11.81 -5.57 1.24
N ARG A 69 11.85 -6.71 1.90
CA ARG A 69 13.05 -7.17 2.58
C ARG A 69 13.99 -7.80 1.57
N VAL A 70 15.21 -7.29 1.47
CA VAL A 70 16.22 -7.78 0.52
C VAL A 70 17.25 -8.65 1.21
N GLY A 71 17.57 -8.36 2.48
CA GLY A 71 18.61 -9.11 3.17
C GLY A 71 18.69 -8.85 4.66
N GLN A 72 19.82 -9.27 5.22
CA GLN A 72 20.14 -9.18 6.63
C GLN A 72 21.57 -8.65 6.77
N LEU A 73 21.77 -7.68 7.66
CA LEU A 73 23.09 -7.23 8.07
C LEU A 73 23.55 -8.10 9.25
N ARG A 74 24.62 -8.87 9.04
CA ARG A 74 25.24 -9.73 10.04
C ARG A 74 26.65 -9.26 10.32
N MET A 75 27.07 -9.34 11.57
CA MET A 75 28.47 -9.15 11.98
C MET A 75 28.89 -10.36 12.80
N ALA A 76 29.94 -11.04 12.35
CA ALA A 76 30.30 -12.38 12.81
C ALA A 76 29.07 -13.33 12.80
N MET A 77 28.63 -13.80 13.96
CA MET A 77 27.45 -14.67 14.10
C MET A 77 26.17 -13.96 14.56
N LYS A 78 26.20 -12.64 14.82
CA LYS A 78 25.04 -11.92 15.34
C LYS A 78 24.30 -11.20 14.22
N LEU A 79 22.98 -11.41 14.17
CA LEU A 79 22.07 -10.63 13.33
C LEU A 79 21.92 -9.22 13.95
N LEU A 80 22.33 -8.18 13.22
CA LEU A 80 22.24 -6.79 13.69
C LEU A 80 20.99 -6.09 13.18
N ALA A 81 20.73 -6.17 11.87
CA ALA A 81 19.62 -5.44 11.25
C ALA A 81 19.07 -6.15 10.01
N MET A 82 17.88 -5.75 9.58
CA MET A 82 17.31 -6.16 8.31
C MET A 82 17.55 -5.07 7.26
N LYS A 83 17.97 -5.48 6.06
CA LYS A 83 18.05 -4.57 4.91
C LYS A 83 16.71 -4.56 4.18
N LEU A 84 16.10 -3.38 4.12
CA LEU A 84 14.85 -3.12 3.42
C LEU A 84 15.13 -2.25 2.19
N GLU A 85 14.46 -2.55 1.10
CA GLU A 85 14.44 -1.72 -0.11
C GLU A 85 13.05 -1.12 -0.27
N LEU A 86 13.02 0.16 -0.63
CA LEU A 86 11.82 0.95 -0.82
C LEU A 86 11.69 1.30 -2.29
N LYS A 87 10.61 0.87 -2.92
CA LYS A 87 10.31 1.19 -4.31
C LYS A 87 9.13 2.15 -4.39
N LEU A 88 9.33 3.29 -5.04
CA LEU A 88 8.26 4.23 -5.33
C LEU A 88 7.38 3.69 -6.47
N LEU A 89 6.16 3.28 -6.15
CA LEU A 89 5.19 2.76 -7.13
C LEU A 89 4.38 3.87 -7.79
N ARG A 90 4.07 4.94 -7.04
CA ARG A 90 3.29 6.09 -7.53
C ARG A 90 3.64 7.33 -6.71
N THR A 91 3.74 8.47 -7.38
CA THR A 91 3.74 9.79 -6.76
C THR A 91 2.84 10.74 -7.58
N LYS A 92 2.16 11.67 -6.91
CA LYS A 92 1.43 12.78 -7.54
C LYS A 92 2.19 14.12 -7.44
N LEU A 93 3.32 14.14 -6.74
CA LEU A 93 4.02 15.36 -6.34
C LEU A 93 5.32 15.60 -7.11
N LEU A 94 6.04 14.54 -7.49
CA LEU A 94 7.30 14.63 -8.22
C LEU A 94 7.23 13.91 -9.56
N HIS A 95 7.94 14.44 -10.56
CA HIS A 95 8.24 13.70 -11.78
C HIS A 95 9.11 12.48 -11.42
N HIS A 96 8.87 11.35 -12.08
CA HIS A 96 9.32 10.01 -11.69
C HIS A 96 10.87 9.86 -11.61
N LEU A 97 11.49 10.31 -10.52
CA LEU A 97 12.89 10.06 -10.20
C LEU A 97 13.00 8.74 -9.44
N LYS A 98 13.60 7.74 -10.08
CA LYS A 98 14.11 6.55 -9.39
C LYS A 98 15.42 6.98 -8.72
N LEU A 99 15.44 7.03 -7.39
CA LEU A 99 16.65 7.04 -6.57
C LEU A 99 16.94 5.61 -6.13
#